data_AF-A0A5C3KHY4-F1
#
_entry.id   AF-A0A5C3KHY4-F1
#
_cell.length_a   1.000
_cell.length_b   1.000
_cell.length_c   1.000
_cell.angle_alpha   90.00
_cell.angle_beta   90.00
_cell.angle_gamma   90.00
#
_symmetry.space_group_name_H-M   'P 1'
#
loop_
_entity.id
_entity.type
_entity.pdbx_description
1 polymer ?
#
loop_
_entity_poly.entity_id
_entity_poly.type
_entity_poly.pdbx_seq_one_letter_code
_entity_poly.pdbx_strand_id
1 'polypeptide(L)' 'KFHQCSICDKPFPRPSGLRTHMNTHTREKPYPCPFEGCAKSFSVVSNAKRHYRTHT' A
#
# COMPACT_ATOMS: atom_id res chain seq x y z
N LYS A 1 12.38 2.33 18.79
CA LYS A 1 13.33 1.94 17.71
C LYS A 1 12.64 2.18 16.37
N PHE A 2 13.24 2.96 15.47
CA PHE A 2 12.69 3.19 14.13
C PHE A 2 13.08 2.04 13.19
N HIS A 3 12.29 1.84 12.13
CA HIS A 3 12.59 0.95 11.01
C HIS A 3 12.97 1.79 9.80
N GLN A 4 14.12 1.54 9.19
CA GLN A 4 14.61 2.33 8.06
C GLN A 4 14.35 1.60 6.74
N CYS A 5 14.04 2.38 5.70
CA CYS A 5 14.02 1.88 4.33
C CYS A 5 15.43 1.58 3.85
N SER A 6 15.66 0.40 3.28
CA SER A 6 16.98 0.02 2.75
C SER A 6 17.33 0.68 1.41
N ILE A 7 16.38 1.37 0.77
CA ILE A 7 16.57 1.99 -0.57
C ILE A 7 16.78 3.51 -0.45
N CYS A 8 16.12 4.17 0.49
CA CYS A 8 16.15 5.62 0.64
C CYS A 8 16.37 6.11 2.08
N ASP A 9 16.73 5.22 2.99
CA ASP A 9 17.04 5.48 4.41
C ASP A 9 15.94 6.17 5.23
N LYS A 10 14.75 6.32 4.66
CA LYS A 10 13.62 6.99 5.31
C LYS A 10 13.20 6.23 6.57
N PRO A 11 13.10 6.89 7.74
CA PRO A 11 12.72 6.24 8.98
C PRO A 11 11.20 6.11 9.11
N PHE A 12 10.77 5.01 9.70
CA PHE A 12 9.37 4.70 10.00
C PHE A 12 9.22 4.30 11.46
N PRO A 13 8.19 4.80 12.17
CA PRO A 13 7.95 4.46 13.57
C PRO A 13 7.38 3.05 13.75
N ARG A 14 6.88 2.41 12.69
CA ARG A 14 6.26 1.08 12.72
C ARG A 14 6.71 0.24 11.51
N PRO A 15 6.88 -1.08 11.69
CA PRO A 15 7.32 -1.96 10.60
C PRO A 15 6.27 -2.09 9.49
N SER A 16 4.97 -1.99 9.84
CA SER A 16 3.88 -1.96 8.85
C SER A 16 3.96 -0.76 7.91
N GLY A 17 4.40 0.40 8.42
CA GLY A 17 4.64 1.60 7.63
C GLY A 17 5.79 1.41 6.65
N LEU A 18 6.91 0.84 7.12
CA LEU A 18 8.03 0.47 6.27
C LEU A 18 7.62 -0.53 5.17
N ARG A 19 6.92 -1.62 5.53
CA ARG A 19 6.47 -2.63 4.56
C ARG A 19 5.60 -2.01 3.47
N THR A 20 4.65 -1.16 3.86
CA THR A 20 3.77 -0.46 2.92
C THR A 20 4.54 0.51 2.05
N HIS A 21 5.56 1.18 2.59
CA HIS A 21 6.44 2.06 1.84
C HIS A 21 7.29 1.30 0.82
N MET A 22 7.75 0.07 1.11
CA MET A 22 8.52 -0.72 0.15
C MET A 22 7.76 -0.95 -1.16
N ASN A 23 6.42 -1.05 -1.10
CA ASN A 23 5.56 -1.14 -2.29
C ASN A 23 5.72 0.06 -3.24
N THR A 24 6.15 1.24 -2.76
CA THR A 24 6.41 2.40 -3.63
C THR A 24 7.69 2.26 -4.44
N HIS A 25 8.65 1.47 -3.94
CA HIS A 25 9.88 1.16 -4.65
C HIS A 25 9.69 0.02 -5.64
N THR A 26 8.99 -1.05 -5.24
CA THR A 26 8.71 -2.21 -6.12
C THR A 26 7.57 -1.93 -7.12
N ARG A 27 6.84 -0.83 -6.93
CA ARG A 27 5.59 -0.51 -7.65
C ARG A 27 4.52 -1.59 -7.48
N GLU A 28 4.63 -2.42 -6.45
CA GLU A 28 3.64 -3.44 -6.16
C GLU A 28 2.36 -2.84 -5.61
N LYS A 29 1.25 -3.43 -6.03
CA LYS A 29 -0.10 -3.06 -5.59
C LYS A 29 -0.85 -4.34 -5.18
N PRO A 30 -0.50 -4.92 -4.01
CA PRO A 30 -1.02 -6.21 -3.57
C PRO A 30 -2.51 -6.20 -3.22
N TYR A 31 -3.16 -5.04 -3.22
CA TYR A 31 -4.58 -4.91 -2.92
C TYR A 31 -5.37 -4.55 -4.19
N PRO A 32 -5.72 -5.55 -5.04
CA PRO A 32 -6.59 -5.33 -6.19
C PRO A 32 -8.03 -5.07 -5.75
N CYS A 33 -8.74 -4.30 -6.56
CA CYS A 33 -10.18 -4.13 -6.41
C CYS A 33 -10.89 -5.46 -6.72
N PRO A 34 -11.78 -5.96 -5.86
CA PRO A 34 -12.50 -7.20 -6.09
C PRO A 34 -13.73 -7.04 -6.99
N PHE A 35 -14.04 -5.81 -7.43
CA PHE A 35 -15.19 -5.54 -8.29
C PHE A 35 -14.86 -5.85 -9.75
N GLU A 36 -15.68 -6.69 -10.36
CA GLU A 36 -15.59 -7.02 -11.78
C GLU A 36 -15.69 -5.75 -12.65
N GLY A 37 -14.81 -5.65 -13.65
CA GLY A 37 -14.68 -4.44 -14.49
C GLY A 37 -13.82 -3.32 -13.87
N CYS A 38 -13.33 -3.46 -12.63
CA CYS A 38 -12.45 -2.49 -11.99
C CYS A 38 -11.00 -3.00 -11.89
N ALA A 39 -10.13 -2.52 -12.80
CA ALA A 39 -8.70 -2.87 -12.79
C ALA A 39 -7.84 -2.08 -11.78
N LYS A 40 -8.45 -1.38 -10.80
CA LYS A 40 -7.71 -0.56 -9.83
C LYS A 40 -7.05 -1.45 -8.78
N SER A 41 -5.80 -1.14 -8.45
CA SER A 41 -5.06 -1.78 -7.36
C SER A 41 -4.33 -0.75 -6.50
N PHE A 42 -4.11 -1.09 -5.24
CA PHE A 42 -3.58 -0.18 -4.23
C PHE A 42 -2.39 -0.80 -3.51
N SER A 43 -1.44 0.05 -3.11
CA SER A 43 -0.30 -0.35 -2.29
C SER A 43 -0.63 -0.40 -0.79
N VAL A 44 -1.79 0.16 -0.38
CA VAL A 44 -2.23 0.24 1.03
C VAL A 44 -3.67 -0.25 1.17
N VAL A 45 -3.91 -1.13 2.15
CA VAL A 45 -5.24 -1.73 2.42
C VAL A 45 -6.32 -0.70 2.77
N SER A 46 -5.99 0.35 3.52
CA SER A 46 -6.95 1.41 3.88
C SER A 46 -7.43 2.18 2.65
N ASN A 47 -6.55 2.42 1.68
CA ASN A 47 -6.91 3.06 0.41
C ASN A 47 -7.82 2.17 -0.42
N ALA A 48 -7.53 0.87 -0.50
CA ALA A 48 -8.39 -0.10 -1.18
C ALA A 48 -9.78 -0.16 -0.55
N LYS A 49 -9.88 -0.30 0.78
CA LYS A 49 -11.16 -0.30 1.50
C LYS A 49 -11.97 0.99 1.27
N ARG A 50 -11.31 2.15 1.25
CA ARG A 50 -11.98 3.42 0.93
C ARG A 50 -12.51 3.41 -0.51
N HIS A 51 -11.73 2.89 -1.46
CA HIS A 51 -12.16 2.76 -2.84
C HIS A 51 -13.36 1.80 -3.01
N TYR A 52 -13.44 0.71 -2.26
CA TYR A 52 -14.56 -0.23 -2.37
C TYR A 52 -15.92 0.43 -2.10
N ARG A 53 -15.93 1.49 -1.28
CA ARG A 53 -17.12 2.30 -0.99
C ARG A 53 -17.54 3.20 -2.16
N THR A 54 -16.78 3.27 -3.24
CA THR A 54 -17.18 4.00 -4.46
C THR A 54 -17.94 3.12 -5.45
N HIS A 55 -18.08 1.82 -5.16
CA HIS A 55 -18.76 0.84 -6.03
C HIS A 55 -20.11 0.38 -5.47
N THR A 56 -20.51 0.86 -4.28
CA THR A 56 -21.91 0.85 -3.84
C THR A 56 -22.71 1.84 -4.65
#